data_AF-A0A5C1E9F6-F1
#
_entry.id   AF-A0A5C1E9F6-F1
#
_cell.length_a   1.000
_cell.length_b   1.000
_cell.length_c   1.000
_cell.angle_alpha   90.00
_cell.angle_beta   90.00
_cell.angle_gamma   90.00
#
_symmetry.space_group_name_H-M   'P 1'
#
loop_
_entity.id
_entity.type
_entity.pdbx_description
1 polymer ?
#
loop_
_entity_poly.entity_id
_entity_poly.type
_entity_poly.pdbx_seq_one_letter_code
_entity_poly.pdbx_strand_id
1 'polypeptide(L)'
;MLGREDAQGRAAGAERIRQAYDRSAEVAAVAACTVFEALLRGDDASRQGRWRFGLGMPDREGSAKPWAMTIGNRDMVVSMEELPRRLLEPNGMMPSNKELASACNQRLAQRMAYGASRAT
;
A
#
# COMPACT_ATOMS: atom_id res chain seq x y z
N MET A 1 -26.73 -36.17 -6.56
CA MET A 1 -26.64 -34.69 -6.67
C MET A 1 -25.38 -34.12 -5.97
N LEU A 2 -24.43 -34.95 -5.51
CA LEU A 2 -23.23 -34.49 -4.78
C LEU A 2 -22.02 -34.09 -5.65
N GLY A 3 -22.01 -34.34 -6.96
CA GLY A 3 -20.84 -34.07 -7.81
C GLY A 3 -20.72 -32.64 -8.35
N ARG A 4 -21.76 -31.80 -8.19
CA ARG A 4 -21.83 -30.46 -8.79
C ARG A 4 -21.25 -29.39 -7.86
N GLU A 5 -21.51 -29.51 -6.55
CA GLU A 5 -21.02 -28.58 -5.54
C GLU A 5 -19.48 -28.64 -5.37
N ASP A 6 -18.90 -29.85 -5.45
CA ASP A 6 -17.44 -30.04 -5.41
C ASP A 6 -16.74 -29.46 -6.66
N ALA A 7 -17.35 -29.61 -7.83
CA ALA A 7 -16.85 -29.04 -9.07
C ALA A 7 -16.95 -27.51 -9.08
N GLN A 8 -18.06 -26.95 -8.57
CA GLN A 8 -18.25 -25.50 -8.40
C GLN A 8 -17.23 -24.92 -7.40
N GLY A 9 -16.98 -25.61 -6.29
CA GLY A 9 -16.00 -25.19 -5.28
C GLY A 9 -14.56 -25.20 -5.81
N ARG A 10 -14.19 -26.21 -6.59
CA ARG A 10 -12.88 -26.28 -7.27
C ARG A 10 -12.74 -25.22 -8.36
N ALA A 11 -13.78 -24.99 -9.16
CA ALA A 11 -13.78 -23.94 -10.18
C ALA A 11 -13.67 -22.54 -9.56
N ALA A 12 -14.39 -22.27 -8.46
CA ALA A 12 -14.29 -21.01 -7.72
C ALA A 12 -12.91 -20.83 -7.05
N GLY A 13 -12.28 -21.92 -6.60
CA GLY A 13 -10.90 -21.90 -6.09
C GLY A 13 -9.87 -21.60 -7.18
N ALA A 14 -9.99 -22.25 -8.34
CA ALA A 14 -9.12 -22.03 -9.49
C ALA A 14 -9.22 -20.58 -10.00
N GLU A 15 -10.43 -20.02 -10.05
CA GLU A 15 -10.66 -18.66 -10.48
C GLU A 15 -10.05 -17.63 -9.50
N ARG A 16 -10.17 -17.85 -8.19
CA ARG A 16 -9.51 -16.99 -7.19
C ARG A 16 -7.99 -17.04 -7.30
N ILE A 17 -7.42 -18.22 -7.55
CA ILE A 17 -5.98 -18.38 -7.76
C ILE A 17 -5.53 -17.61 -8.99
N ARG A 18 -6.27 -17.73 -10.10
CA ARG A 18 -5.99 -16.99 -11.34
C ARG A 18 -6.00 -15.48 -11.12
N GLN A 19 -7.05 -14.96 -10.46
CA GLN A 19 -7.16 -13.53 -10.16
C GLN A 19 -6.02 -13.04 -9.24
N ALA A 20 -5.66 -13.81 -8.22
CA ALA A 20 -4.53 -13.47 -7.35
C ALA A 20 -3.20 -13.46 -8.13
N TYR A 21 -3.00 -14.42 -9.04
CA TYR A 21 -1.84 -14.48 -9.91
C TYR A 21 -1.77 -13.28 -10.85
N ASP A 22 -2.85 -13.00 -11.59
CA ASP A 22 -2.93 -11.88 -12.53
C ASP A 22 -2.62 -10.56 -11.82
N ARG A 23 -3.21 -10.35 -10.64
CA ARG A 23 -2.98 -9.13 -9.85
C ARG A 23 -1.55 -9.01 -9.34
N SER A 24 -0.94 -10.12 -8.94
CA SER A 24 0.46 -10.15 -8.51
C SER A 24 1.42 -9.88 -9.68
N ALA A 25 1.10 -10.41 -10.86
CA ALA A 25 1.87 -10.20 -12.07
C ALA A 25 1.86 -8.73 -12.51
N GLU A 26 0.72 -8.04 -12.39
CA GLU A 26 0.64 -6.59 -12.67
C GLU A 26 1.57 -5.77 -11.76
N VAL A 27 1.65 -6.09 -10.46
CA VAL A 27 2.57 -5.43 -9.52
C VAL A 27 4.02 -5.73 -9.88
N ALA A 28 4.34 -6.98 -10.20
CA ALA A 28 5.68 -7.36 -10.61
C ALA A 28 6.13 -6.61 -11.87
N ALA A 29 5.23 -6.41 -12.83
CA ALA A 29 5.50 -5.62 -14.03
C ALA A 29 5.80 -4.15 -13.69
N VAL A 30 4.98 -3.52 -12.83
CA VAL A 30 5.24 -2.14 -12.37
C VAL A 30 6.56 -2.04 -11.63
N ALA A 31 6.88 -3.00 -10.77
CA ALA A 31 8.15 -3.03 -10.05
C ALA A 31 9.35 -3.13 -10.99
N ALA A 32 9.31 -4.05 -11.95
CA ALA A 32 10.36 -4.23 -12.95
C ALA A 32 10.59 -2.95 -13.77
N CYS A 33 9.53 -2.37 -14.35
CA CYS A 33 9.64 -1.14 -15.15
C CYS A 33 10.20 0.02 -14.34
N THR A 34 9.70 0.23 -13.12
CA THR A 34 10.12 1.35 -12.27
C THR A 34 11.60 1.25 -11.90
N VAL A 35 12.06 0.07 -11.46
CA VAL A 35 13.47 -0.14 -11.10
C VAL A 35 14.36 -0.01 -12.34
N PHE A 36 13.94 -0.58 -13.47
CA PHE A 36 14.69 -0.50 -14.73
C PHE A 36 14.84 0.95 -15.21
N GLU A 37 13.78 1.74 -15.22
CA GLU A 37 13.83 3.16 -15.57
C GLU A 37 14.73 3.96 -14.64
N ALA A 38 14.66 3.70 -13.33
CA ALA A 38 15.49 4.40 -12.34
C ALA A 38 16.98 4.09 -12.56
N LEU A 39 17.33 2.83 -12.85
CA LEU A 39 18.69 2.43 -13.17
C LEU A 39 19.19 3.08 -14.47
N LEU A 40 18.35 3.13 -15.51
CA LEU A 40 18.70 3.77 -16.79
C LEU A 40 18.93 5.28 -16.66
N ARG A 41 18.13 5.98 -15.84
CA ARG A 41 18.28 7.43 -15.63
C ARG A 41 19.54 7.78 -14.84
N GLY A 42 20.23 6.80 -14.24
CA GLY A 42 21.36 7.04 -13.36
C GLY A 42 20.98 7.85 -12.12
N ASP A 43 19.69 7.83 -11.76
CA ASP A 43 19.16 8.63 -10.66
C ASP A 43 19.72 8.11 -9.33
N ASP A 44 20.21 8.98 -8.45
CA ASP A 44 20.77 8.56 -7.16
C ASP A 44 19.71 7.81 -6.33
N ALA A 45 18.41 8.01 -6.60
CA ALA A 45 17.32 7.22 -6.03
C ALA A 45 17.44 5.71 -6.33
N SER A 46 17.99 5.31 -7.48
CA SER A 46 18.26 3.91 -7.80
C SER A 46 19.37 3.30 -6.92
N ARG A 47 20.29 4.13 -6.39
CA ARG A 47 21.32 3.73 -5.42
C ARG A 47 20.79 3.63 -3.99
N GLN A 48 19.63 4.23 -3.70
CA GLN A 48 19.06 4.30 -2.35
C GLN A 48 18.24 3.05 -1.96
N GLY A 49 18.06 2.09 -2.87
CA GLY A 49 17.78 0.67 -2.55
C GLY A 49 16.43 0.34 -1.90
N ARG A 50 15.58 1.33 -1.56
CA ARG A 50 14.31 1.11 -0.85
C ARG A 50 13.11 1.56 -1.68
N TRP A 51 12.24 0.61 -1.97
CA TRP A 51 11.05 0.78 -2.80
C TRP A 51 9.81 0.26 -2.09
N ARG A 52 8.66 0.92 -2.32
CA ARG A 52 7.35 0.46 -1.89
C ARG A 52 6.46 0.24 -3.10
N PHE A 53 5.83 -0.94 -3.14
CA PHE A 53 4.88 -1.30 -4.18
C PHE A 53 3.49 -1.50 -3.57
N GLY A 54 2.47 -1.02 -4.25
CA GLY A 54 1.08 -1.21 -3.88
C GLY A 54 0.34 -1.99 -4.95
N LEU A 55 -0.48 -2.94 -4.52
CA LEU A 55 -1.43 -3.65 -5.40
C LEU A 55 -2.51 -2.71 -5.93
N GLY A 56 -2.74 -1.57 -5.28
CA GLY A 56 -3.93 -0.74 -5.49
C GLY A 56 -5.17 -1.49 -5.02
N MET A 57 -5.73 -1.14 -3.86
CA MET A 57 -7.06 -1.61 -3.48
C MET A 57 -8.07 -0.69 -4.14
N PRO A 58 -9.06 -1.19 -4.90
CA PRO A 58 -10.05 -0.34 -5.54
C PRO A 58 -10.68 0.57 -4.48
N ASP A 59 -10.56 1.87 -4.71
CA ASP A 59 -11.37 2.85 -4.03
C ASP A 59 -12.81 2.77 -4.57
N ARG A 60 -13.72 3.60 -4.03
CA ARG A 60 -15.12 3.64 -4.47
C ARG A 60 -15.27 3.96 -5.98
N GLU A 61 -14.24 4.50 -6.63
CA GLU A 61 -14.22 4.81 -8.07
C GLU A 61 -13.63 3.68 -8.94
N GLY A 62 -13.15 2.59 -8.33
CA GLY A 62 -12.73 1.38 -9.05
C GLY A 62 -11.41 1.51 -9.79
N SER A 63 -10.66 2.60 -9.60
CA SER A 63 -9.44 2.90 -10.38
C SER A 63 -8.16 2.74 -9.57
N ALA A 64 -8.01 1.66 -8.81
CA ALA A 64 -6.74 1.40 -8.15
C ALA A 64 -5.82 0.59 -9.07
N LYS A 65 -4.89 1.29 -9.74
CA LYS A 65 -3.80 0.66 -10.48
C LYS A 65 -2.63 0.34 -9.54
N PRO A 66 -1.85 -0.71 -9.83
CA PRO A 66 -0.58 -0.92 -9.16
C PRO A 66 0.33 0.30 -9.27
N TRP A 67 1.08 0.58 -8.21
CA TRP A 67 1.96 1.75 -8.15
C TRP A 67 3.26 1.42 -7.44
N ALA A 68 4.26 2.26 -7.69
CA ALA A 68 5.57 2.21 -7.06
C ALA A 68 5.97 3.60 -6.57
N MET A 69 6.67 3.66 -5.45
CA MET A 69 7.34 4.88 -4.96
C MET A 69 8.66 4.53 -4.30
N THR A 70 9.58 5.49 -4.28
CA THR A 70 10.81 5.40 -3.50
C THR A 70 10.53 5.69 -2.03
N ILE A 71 11.35 5.11 -1.16
CA ILE A 71 11.37 5.43 0.28
C ILE A 71 12.75 6.03 0.57
N GLY A 72 12.78 7.21 1.17
CA GLY A 72 14.05 7.83 1.56
C GLY A 72 14.80 6.97 2.56
N ASN A 73 16.13 7.03 2.56
CA ASN A 73 16.97 6.21 3.45
C ASN A 73 16.67 6.42 4.94
N ARG A 74 16.24 7.64 5.31
CA ARG A 74 15.86 8.01 6.68
C ARG A 74 14.38 7.85 6.96
N ASP A 75 13.58 7.51 5.95
CA ASP A 75 12.14 7.36 6.09
C ASP A 75 11.80 6.01 6.74
N MET A 76 10.91 6.07 7.72
CA MET A 76 10.40 4.89 8.41
C MET A 76 9.08 4.45 7.79
N VAL A 77 8.96 3.16 7.51
CA VAL A 77 7.69 2.54 7.11
C VAL A 77 7.12 1.84 8.32
N VAL A 78 5.96 2.30 8.77
CA VAL A 78 5.27 1.77 9.96
C VAL A 78 3.78 1.67 9.68
N SER A 79 3.11 0.69 10.30
CA SER A 79 1.65 0.62 10.27
C SER A 79 1.05 1.75 11.11
N MET A 80 -0.20 2.12 10.83
CA MET A 80 -0.89 3.14 11.62
C MET A 80 -1.11 2.73 13.09
N GLU A 81 -1.21 1.44 13.35
CA GLU A 81 -1.35 0.88 14.70
C GLU A 81 -0.04 1.02 15.49
N GLU A 82 1.08 0.83 14.81
CA GLU A 82 2.41 0.80 15.41
C GLU A 82 3.04 2.20 15.50
N LEU A 83 2.54 3.16 14.73
CA LEU A 83 3.03 4.54 14.68
C LEU A 83 3.06 5.24 16.05
N PRO A 84 2.00 5.19 16.90
CA PRO A 84 2.03 5.84 18.22
C PRO A 84 3.14 5.29 19.10
N ARG A 85 3.38 3.98 19.07
CA ARG A 85 4.44 3.34 19.85
C ARG A 85 5.81 3.87 19.43
N ARG A 86 6.06 3.98 18.11
CA ARG A 86 7.33 4.48 17.55
C ARG A 86 7.59 5.96 17.82
N LEU A 87 6.54 6.77 17.98
CA LEU A 87 6.66 8.18 18.36
C LEU A 87 7.01 8.38 19.84
N LEU A 88 6.70 7.38 20.68
CA LEU A 88 6.91 7.44 22.13
C LEU A 88 8.20 6.73 22.58
N GLU A 89 8.92 6.06 21.67
CA GLU A 89 10.19 5.40 21.98
C GLU A 89 11.26 6.45 22.36
N PRO A 90 12.09 6.22 23.40
CA PRO A 90 13.09 7.19 23.87
C PRO A 90 14.14 7.62 22.83
N ASN A 91 14.35 6.79 21.80
CA ASN A 91 15.18 7.07 20.62
C ASN A 91 14.35 6.93 19.32
N GLY A 92 13.04 7.06 19.44
CA GLY A 92 12.10 7.01 18.33
C GLY A 92 12.24 8.23 17.44
N MET A 93 11.45 8.27 16.37
CA MET A 93 11.41 9.45 15.52
C MET A 93 10.89 10.64 16.35
N MET A 94 11.64 11.74 16.39
CA MET A 94 11.18 13.03 16.91
C MET A 94 10.75 13.92 15.73
N PRO A 95 9.54 13.74 15.17
CA PRO A 95 9.01 14.69 14.22
C PRO A 95 8.89 16.07 14.86
N SER A 96 9.08 17.11 14.06
CA SER A 96 8.86 18.48 14.50
C SER A 96 7.39 18.71 14.89
N ASN A 97 7.14 19.71 15.73
CA ASN A 97 5.79 20.09 16.13
C ASN A 97 4.87 20.36 14.91
N LYS A 98 5.44 20.89 13.83
CA LYS A 98 4.71 21.14 12.57
C LYS A 98 4.27 19.84 11.90
N GLU A 99 5.15 18.84 11.84
CA GLU A 99 4.86 17.53 11.25
C GLU A 99 3.80 16.78 12.07
N LEU A 100 3.90 16.82 13.40
CA LEU A 100 2.90 16.24 14.30
C LEU A 100 1.53 16.89 14.12
N ALA A 101 1.45 18.23 14.15
CA ALA A 101 0.20 18.95 13.99
C ALA A 101 -0.48 18.63 12.64
N SER A 102 0.29 18.58 11.56
CA SER A 102 -0.21 18.21 10.23
C SER A 102 -0.79 16.79 10.21
N ALA A 103 -0.06 15.80 10.74
CA ALA A 103 -0.50 14.41 10.78
C ALA A 103 -1.77 14.23 11.63
N CYS A 104 -1.84 14.89 12.79
CA CYS A 104 -3.05 14.89 13.64
C CYS A 104 -4.25 15.47 12.91
N ASN A 105 -4.10 16.60 12.22
CA ASN A 105 -5.18 17.25 11.47
C ASN A 105 -5.67 16.37 10.32
N GLN A 106 -4.77 15.76 9.55
CA GLN A 106 -5.13 14.81 8.49
C GLN A 106 -5.92 13.62 9.04
N ARG A 107 -5.50 13.08 10.19
CA ARG A 107 -6.18 11.94 10.81
C ARG A 107 -7.57 12.33 11.32
N LEU A 108 -7.71 13.51 11.91
CA LEU A 108 -9.00 14.03 12.35
C LEU A 108 -9.94 14.19 11.15
N ALA A 109 -9.46 14.78 10.04
CA ALA A 109 -10.24 14.94 8.81
C ALA A 109 -10.72 13.58 8.24
N GLN A 110 -9.85 12.58 8.19
CA GLN A 110 -10.22 11.22 7.76
C GLN A 110 -11.30 10.60 8.66
N ARG A 111 -11.19 10.76 9.98
CA ARG A 111 -12.20 10.25 10.93
C ARG A 111 -13.55 10.95 10.74
N MET A 112 -13.55 12.26 10.52
CA MET A 112 -14.78 13.01 10.24
C MET A 112 -15.43 12.58 8.92
N ALA A 113 -14.64 12.43 7.84
CA ALA A 113 -15.14 11.94 6.56
C ALA A 113 -15.70 10.52 6.65
N TYR A 114 -15.00 9.63 7.37
CA TYR A 114 -15.48 8.28 7.63
C TYR A 114 -16.80 8.28 8.41
N GLY A 115 -16.90 9.09 9.47
CA GLY A 115 -18.13 9.26 10.24
C GLY A 115 -19.30 9.76 9.37
N ALA A 116 -19.06 10.78 8.55
CA ALA A 116 -20.06 11.32 7.62
C ALA A 116 -20.55 10.26 6.63
N SER A 117 -19.63 9.45 6.05
CA SER A 117 -19.96 8.40 5.10
C SER A 117 -20.70 7.18 5.68
N ARG A 118 -20.77 7.05 7.02
CA ARG A 118 -21.52 6.00 7.72
C ARG A 118 -22.84 6.48 8.32
N ALA A 119 -23.06 7.79 8.35
CA ALA A 119 -24.30 8.41 8.80
C ALA A 119 -25.31 8.61 7.65
N THR A 120 -24.97 8.15 6.45
CA THR A 120 -25.82 8.09 5.24
C THR A 120 -26.10 6.64 4.90
#